data_AF-B7KX94-F1
#
_entry.id   AF-B7KX94-F1
#
_cell.length_a   1.000
_cell.length_b   1.000
_cell.length_c   1.000
_cell.angle_alpha   90.00
_cell.angle_beta   90.00
_cell.angle_gamma   90.00
#
_symmetry.space_group_name_H-M   'P 1'
#
loop_
_entity.id
_entity.type
_entity.pdbx_description
1 polymer ?
#
loop_
_entity_poly.entity_id
_entity_poly.type
_entity_poly.pdbx_seq_one_letter_code
_entity_poly.pdbx_strand_id
1 'polypeptide(L)'
;MKRVKGTKYLYRRGDGYVARMGVPAALRSIVGKTELQETLGSILKIAERDIHGVVAVFHQTLADARAKLDVSASPPPRMRARPLTLDQIAHTHYAEELDHDQRLRVGNRTTPDWPIEWEVRLDGLPTKVEVPAEDEPVNVRSLKSPLTLYQERAARERAERTQPTEGRRQGFKAPSTSYRQQQVLALRRIASGQFEDDEELQAIVGLAIDKFQARGSTDVEFGTEAWRELGLLLAKVQLAALEATIERDAGGEPAAPKLPILAEPPSTGQVVPIRPRGPALSILGLLDGYLRMKQSQGKGAEAERRWKPVFKALVRHLGHDDARHLTKSDIMGWRDHLLEKEGLAAKTVRDVHLASLRAVLGWAADDEKIPENPAARVRIDVEKKVSVREQGLNDAEAVAVLKAALAYQPPTAHSPATRESSFVTAAKRWLPWLCALTGARVAEMGAIRVQDVITDKGITYIRITPDAGPVKSGQYRDVPVHPQLVELGFLDFVKAVGDGPLFYDATKHRKEDAQHPSKIVAARVSTWVRNLGLIDEAVSPSHGWRHRFKTVGREAEISDRVLDALQGHAGRTAGDNYGDVTLKTRDAAIRRMPAYNVE
;
A
#
# COMPACT_ATOMS: atom_id res chain seq x y z
N MET A 1 -9.21 40.04 -29.89
CA MET A 1 -8.28 38.90 -30.06
C MET A 1 -9.03 37.73 -30.68
N LYS A 2 -8.43 37.01 -31.64
CA LYS A 2 -9.05 35.82 -32.25
C LYS A 2 -8.23 34.57 -31.89
N ARG A 3 -8.89 33.49 -31.45
CA ARG A 3 -8.20 32.22 -31.13
C ARG A 3 -7.64 31.60 -32.41
N VAL A 4 -6.41 31.09 -32.36
CA VAL A 4 -5.79 30.37 -33.49
C VAL A 4 -6.45 28.99 -33.62
N LYS A 5 -6.81 28.59 -34.85
CA LYS A 5 -7.46 27.29 -35.11
C LYS A 5 -6.50 26.14 -34.75
N GLY A 6 -6.99 25.13 -34.03
CA GLY A 6 -6.20 23.97 -33.61
C GLY A 6 -5.53 24.07 -32.24
N THR A 7 -5.49 25.26 -31.63
CA THR A 7 -4.84 25.49 -30.33
C THR A 7 -5.82 26.04 -29.29
N LYS A 8 -5.83 25.46 -28.08
CA LYS A 8 -6.83 25.78 -27.03
C LYS A 8 -6.59 27.13 -26.34
N TYR A 9 -5.34 27.54 -26.17
CA TYR A 9 -4.94 28.69 -25.35
C TYR A 9 -4.21 29.80 -26.13
N LEU A 10 -4.07 29.69 -27.46
CA LEU A 10 -3.36 30.66 -28.30
C LEU A 10 -4.32 31.68 -28.94
N TYR A 11 -3.99 32.95 -28.85
CA TYR A 11 -4.79 34.04 -29.39
C TYR A 11 -3.94 35.01 -30.19
N ARG A 12 -4.46 35.49 -31.32
CA ARG A 12 -3.88 36.57 -32.11
C ARG A 12 -4.34 37.93 -31.58
N ARG A 13 -3.39 38.83 -31.33
CA ARG A 13 -3.58 40.22 -30.88
C ARG A 13 -2.77 41.15 -31.78
N GLY A 14 -3.43 41.80 -32.74
CA GLY A 14 -2.74 42.58 -33.76
C GLY A 14 -1.80 41.70 -34.58
N ASP A 15 -0.52 42.09 -34.62
CA ASP A 15 0.56 41.35 -35.30
C ASP A 15 1.26 40.32 -34.40
N GLY A 16 0.80 40.17 -33.16
CA GLY A 16 1.35 39.26 -32.16
C GLY A 16 0.45 38.08 -31.79
N TYR A 17 1.06 37.10 -31.12
CA TYR A 17 0.40 35.94 -30.50
C TYR A 17 0.55 35.99 -28.98
N VAL A 18 -0.49 35.57 -28.27
CA VAL A 18 -0.59 35.62 -26.81
C VAL A 18 -1.19 34.30 -26.32
N ALA A 19 -0.58 33.71 -25.30
CA ALA A 19 -1.18 32.62 -24.53
C ALA A 19 -2.14 33.22 -23.49
N ARG A 20 -3.35 32.67 -23.38
CA ARG A 20 -4.36 33.13 -22.40
C ARG A 20 -5.09 31.96 -21.77
N MET A 21 -5.21 31.98 -20.44
CA MET A 21 -5.97 31.02 -19.65
C MET A 21 -6.80 31.73 -18.58
N GLY A 22 -8.09 31.42 -18.47
CA GLY A 22 -8.96 32.01 -17.46
C GLY A 22 -8.69 31.43 -16.07
N VAL A 23 -8.67 32.29 -15.04
CA VAL A 23 -8.55 31.88 -13.64
C VAL A 23 -9.96 31.58 -13.09
N PRO A 24 -10.21 30.35 -12.57
CA PRO A 24 -11.47 30.00 -11.93
C PRO A 24 -11.86 30.95 -10.80
N ALA A 25 -13.15 31.27 -10.64
CA ALA A 25 -13.64 32.28 -9.69
C ALA A 25 -13.13 32.07 -8.25
N ALA A 26 -13.12 30.81 -7.78
CA ALA A 26 -12.65 30.44 -6.45
C ALA A 26 -11.16 30.72 -6.19
N LEU A 27 -10.34 30.86 -7.25
CA LEU A 27 -8.90 31.06 -7.14
C LEU A 27 -8.47 32.52 -7.38
N ARG A 28 -9.40 33.40 -7.75
CA ARG A 28 -9.08 34.79 -8.13
C ARG A 28 -8.56 35.62 -6.97
N SER A 29 -9.04 35.37 -5.75
CA SER A 29 -8.56 36.02 -4.52
C SER A 29 -7.11 35.62 -4.18
N ILE A 30 -6.69 34.40 -4.54
CA ILE A 30 -5.35 33.87 -4.26
C ILE A 30 -4.36 34.23 -5.38
N VAL A 31 -4.79 34.11 -6.63
CA VAL A 31 -3.96 34.41 -7.82
C VAL A 31 -3.89 35.93 -8.08
N GLY A 32 -4.87 36.70 -7.60
CA GLY A 32 -4.95 38.15 -7.78
C GLY A 32 -5.31 38.61 -9.19
N LYS A 33 -5.62 37.67 -10.11
CA LYS A 33 -5.93 37.94 -11.52
C LYS A 33 -7.14 37.15 -11.97
N THR A 34 -7.91 37.71 -12.90
CA THR A 34 -9.05 37.04 -13.55
C THR A 34 -8.60 36.11 -14.68
N GLU A 35 -7.41 36.34 -15.22
CA GLU A 35 -6.80 35.56 -16.30
C GLU A 35 -5.28 35.66 -16.27
N LEU A 36 -4.63 34.59 -16.73
CA LEU A 36 -3.20 34.53 -16.98
C LEU A 36 -2.95 34.79 -18.47
N GLN A 37 -2.02 35.71 -18.77
CA GLN A 37 -1.66 36.10 -20.12
C GLN A 37 -0.15 36.25 -20.27
N GLU A 38 0.39 35.80 -21.41
CA GLU A 38 1.80 35.97 -21.76
C GLU A 38 1.96 36.11 -23.28
N THR A 39 2.84 37.02 -23.72
CA THR A 39 3.04 37.34 -25.14
C THR A 39 4.11 36.44 -25.74
N LEU A 40 3.80 35.80 -26.87
CA LEU A 40 4.62 34.78 -27.55
C LEU A 40 5.28 35.29 -28.86
N GLY A 41 5.32 36.61 -29.05
CA GLY A 41 5.90 37.25 -30.24
C GLY A 41 4.98 37.26 -31.48
N SER A 42 5.51 37.67 -32.64
CA SER A 42 4.75 37.90 -33.88
C SER A 42 4.78 36.74 -34.88
N ILE A 43 5.58 35.71 -34.63
CA ILE A 43 5.78 34.58 -35.55
C ILE A 43 4.98 33.37 -35.06
N LEU A 44 4.01 32.92 -35.87
CA LEU A 44 3.09 31.84 -35.52
C LEU A 44 3.79 30.53 -35.12
N LYS A 45 4.78 30.08 -35.90
CA LYS A 45 5.48 28.81 -35.63
C LYS A 45 6.25 28.82 -34.30
N ILE A 46 6.78 29.97 -33.90
CA ILE A 46 7.49 30.13 -32.62
C ILE A 46 6.46 30.10 -31.48
N ALA A 47 5.35 30.83 -31.65
CA ALA A 47 4.26 30.85 -30.68
C ALA A 47 3.60 29.46 -30.48
N GLU A 48 3.45 28.66 -31.53
CA GLU A 48 2.93 27.28 -31.45
C GLU A 48 3.89 26.32 -30.71
N ARG A 49 5.20 26.55 -30.79
CA ARG A 49 6.19 25.78 -30.02
C ARG A 49 6.18 26.18 -28.55
N ASP A 50 6.21 27.49 -28.28
CA ASP A 50 6.49 28.03 -26.94
C ASP A 50 5.23 28.04 -26.04
N ILE A 51 4.04 27.97 -26.62
CA ILE A 51 2.77 27.93 -25.86
C ILE A 51 2.70 26.78 -24.86
N HIS A 52 3.30 25.63 -25.17
CA HIS A 52 3.23 24.46 -24.30
C HIS A 52 3.94 24.69 -22.97
N GLY A 53 5.09 25.38 -22.98
CA GLY A 53 5.81 25.77 -21.77
C GLY A 53 5.02 26.77 -20.93
N VAL A 54 4.48 27.81 -21.57
CA VAL A 54 3.68 28.83 -20.90
C VAL A 54 2.39 28.27 -20.30
N VAL A 55 1.71 27.36 -21.01
CA VAL A 55 0.50 26.69 -20.51
C VAL A 55 0.81 25.79 -19.32
N ALA A 56 1.97 25.14 -19.29
CA ALA A 56 2.41 24.36 -18.12
C ALA A 56 2.62 25.26 -16.90
N VAL A 57 3.24 26.43 -17.06
CA VAL A 57 3.40 27.42 -15.99
C VAL A 57 2.04 27.93 -15.50
N PHE A 58 1.08 28.17 -16.40
CA PHE A 58 -0.28 28.56 -16.01
C PHE A 58 -0.99 27.47 -15.22
N HIS A 59 -0.85 26.20 -15.63
CA HIS A 59 -1.41 25.08 -14.88
C HIS A 59 -0.77 24.92 -13.51
N GLN A 60 0.55 25.09 -13.39
CA GLN A 60 1.25 25.06 -12.10
C GLN A 60 0.77 26.19 -11.18
N THR A 61 0.67 27.42 -11.70
CA THR A 61 0.15 28.58 -10.95
C THR A 61 -1.26 28.32 -10.39
N LEU A 62 -2.13 27.69 -11.18
CA LEU A 62 -3.49 27.34 -10.74
C LEU A 62 -3.52 26.14 -9.78
N ALA A 63 -2.59 25.20 -9.90
CA ALA A 63 -2.45 24.07 -8.99
C ALA A 63 -1.97 24.53 -7.60
N ASP A 64 -0.98 25.42 -7.55
CA ASP A 64 -0.47 25.99 -6.30
C ASP A 64 -1.53 26.85 -5.60
N ALA A 65 -2.32 27.61 -6.37
CA ALA A 65 -3.44 28.37 -5.84
C ALA A 65 -4.56 27.46 -5.29
N ARG A 66 -4.80 26.30 -5.91
CA ARG A 66 -5.71 25.28 -5.37
C ARG A 66 -5.18 24.66 -4.09
N ALA A 67 -3.91 24.29 -4.06
CA ALA A 67 -3.29 23.76 -2.85
C ALA A 67 -3.38 24.74 -1.69
N LYS A 68 -3.18 26.05 -1.93
CA LYS A 68 -3.37 27.10 -0.91
C LYS A 68 -4.84 27.25 -0.49
N LEU A 69 -5.78 27.16 -1.44
CA LEU A 69 -7.21 27.20 -1.13
C LEU A 69 -7.60 26.00 -0.26
N ASP A 70 -7.13 24.80 -0.61
CA ASP A 70 -7.39 23.55 0.10
C ASP A 70 -6.78 23.56 1.51
N VAL A 71 -5.56 24.11 1.67
CA VAL A 71 -4.93 24.33 2.99
C VAL A 71 -5.70 25.36 3.84
N SER A 72 -6.32 26.38 3.22
CA SER A 72 -7.15 27.37 3.94
C SER A 72 -8.58 26.87 4.24
N ALA A 73 -9.11 25.98 3.39
CA ALA A 73 -10.45 25.40 3.51
C ALA A 73 -10.49 24.16 4.42
N SER A 74 -9.34 23.52 4.63
CA SER A 74 -9.16 22.43 5.59
C SER A 74 -7.74 22.49 6.14
N PRO A 75 -7.51 23.16 7.29
CA PRO A 75 -6.21 23.06 7.94
C PRO A 75 -5.92 21.58 8.23
N PRO A 76 -4.67 21.11 8.08
CA PRO A 76 -4.34 19.72 8.33
C PRO A 76 -4.74 19.37 9.77
N PRO A 77 -5.32 18.18 10.02
CA PRO A 77 -5.61 17.75 11.38
C PRO A 77 -4.28 17.68 12.13
N ARG A 78 -4.12 18.55 13.13
CA ARG A 78 -2.97 18.53 14.05
C ARG A 78 -2.96 17.16 14.75
N MET A 79 -2.14 16.22 14.25
CA MET A 79 -1.79 15.03 15.03
C MET A 79 -1.10 15.53 16.28
N ARG A 80 -1.74 15.34 17.44
CA ARG A 80 -1.18 15.75 18.72
C ARG A 80 -0.08 14.78 19.10
N ALA A 81 1.16 14.99 18.65
CA ALA A 81 2.27 14.50 19.46
C ALA A 81 2.20 15.16 20.84
N ARG A 82 2.80 14.52 21.83
CA ARG A 82 3.05 15.11 23.14
C ARG A 82 3.70 16.49 22.93
N PRO A 83 3.15 17.59 23.49
CA PRO A 83 3.91 18.82 23.54
C PRO A 83 5.20 18.50 24.28
N LEU A 84 6.31 18.60 23.58
CA LEU A 84 7.63 18.35 24.14
C LEU A 84 7.96 19.55 25.02
N THR A 85 8.63 19.29 26.15
CA THR A 85 9.22 20.40 26.91
C THR A 85 10.28 21.09 26.05
N LEU A 86 10.61 22.35 26.34
CA LEU A 86 11.67 23.08 25.62
C LEU A 86 12.99 22.27 25.59
N ASP A 87 13.32 21.64 26.71
CA ASP A 87 14.42 20.69 26.87
C ASP A 87 14.35 19.49 25.90
N GLN A 88 13.21 18.81 25.84
CA GLN A 88 13.00 17.71 24.89
C GLN A 88 13.03 18.17 23.43
N ILE A 89 12.50 19.35 23.12
CA ILE A 89 12.59 19.96 21.78
C ILE A 89 14.05 20.22 21.42
N ALA A 90 14.85 20.78 22.33
CA ALA A 90 16.26 21.05 22.12
C ALA A 90 17.04 19.78 21.83
N HIS A 91 16.90 18.75 22.67
CA HIS A 91 17.57 17.46 22.47
C HIS A 91 17.14 16.77 21.17
N THR A 92 15.83 16.77 20.87
CA THR A 92 15.30 16.17 19.64
C THR A 92 15.85 16.89 18.42
N HIS A 93 15.86 18.23 18.43
CA HIS A 93 16.36 18.99 17.29
C HIS A 93 17.86 18.79 17.09
N TYR A 94 18.65 18.82 18.17
CA TYR A 94 20.10 18.61 18.12
C TYR A 94 20.45 17.23 17.54
N ALA A 95 19.79 16.18 18.03
CA ALA A 95 19.98 14.81 17.55
C ALA A 95 19.59 14.66 16.07
N GLU A 96 18.51 15.31 15.64
CA GLU A 96 18.09 15.32 14.24
C GLU A 96 19.12 15.99 13.32
N GLU A 97 19.71 17.11 13.73
CA GLU A 97 20.76 17.78 12.93
C GLU A 97 22.02 16.91 12.81
N LEU A 98 22.44 16.23 13.89
CA LEU A 98 23.61 15.33 13.86
C LEU A 98 23.37 14.05 13.07
N ASP A 99 22.20 13.41 13.23
CA ASP A 99 21.84 12.22 12.44
C ASP A 99 21.69 12.57 10.96
N HIS A 100 21.16 13.77 10.67
CA HIS A 100 21.15 14.29 9.32
C HIS A 100 22.57 14.39 8.77
N ASP A 101 23.50 15.07 9.47
CA ASP A 101 24.94 15.17 9.14
C ASP A 101 25.56 13.77 8.86
N GLN A 102 25.30 12.81 9.73
CA GLN A 102 25.80 11.44 9.58
C GLN A 102 25.29 10.78 8.29
N ARG A 103 24.00 10.93 7.95
CA ARG A 103 23.41 10.29 6.77
C ARG A 103 24.02 10.74 5.45
N LEU A 104 24.39 12.02 5.28
CA LEU A 104 25.03 12.42 4.02
C LEU A 104 26.51 12.06 3.94
N ARG A 105 27.15 11.73 5.06
CA ARG A 105 28.51 11.16 5.07
C ARG A 105 28.49 9.67 4.74
N VAL A 106 27.48 8.92 5.20
CA VAL A 106 27.37 7.45 5.01
C VAL A 106 26.98 7.03 3.57
N GLY A 107 26.60 7.98 2.69
CA GLY A 107 26.20 7.70 1.30
C GLY A 107 27.16 8.16 0.19
N ASN A 108 28.10 9.07 0.49
CA ASN A 108 29.03 9.64 -0.50
C ASN A 108 30.47 9.49 0.02
N ARG A 109 31.38 8.96 -0.81
CA ARG A 109 32.82 9.19 -0.61
C ARG A 109 33.09 10.68 -0.87
N THR A 110 32.98 11.51 0.16
CA THR A 110 33.48 12.87 0.11
C THR A 110 34.98 12.82 0.36
N THR A 111 35.77 12.99 -0.69
CA THR A 111 37.08 13.63 -0.53
C THR A 111 36.84 15.00 0.09
N PRO A 112 37.58 15.40 1.14
CA PRO A 112 37.46 16.73 1.72
C PRO A 112 37.99 17.74 0.70
N ASP A 113 37.10 18.24 -0.16
CA ASP A 113 37.44 19.22 -1.21
C ASP A 113 37.35 20.66 -0.67
N TRP A 114 37.49 20.82 0.66
CA TRP A 114 37.40 22.11 1.32
C TRP A 114 38.73 22.49 1.94
N PRO A 115 39.49 23.43 1.34
CA PRO A 115 40.54 24.10 2.08
C PRO A 115 39.87 24.97 3.15
N ILE A 116 39.81 24.45 4.38
CA ILE A 116 39.50 25.26 5.56
C ILE A 116 40.67 26.25 5.68
N GLU A 117 40.48 27.52 5.28
CA GLU A 117 41.36 28.57 5.75
C GLU A 117 41.22 28.64 7.28
N TRP A 118 42.34 28.42 7.96
CA TRP A 118 42.48 28.08 9.38
C TRP A 118 42.11 29.19 10.39
N GLU A 119 41.34 30.19 9.98
CA GLU A 119 40.97 31.35 10.81
C GLU A 119 39.62 31.25 11.53
N VAL A 120 38.86 30.18 11.35
CA VAL A 120 37.68 29.89 12.20
C VAL A 120 38.09 28.97 13.35
N ARG A 121 39.13 29.37 14.11
CA ARG A 121 39.41 28.75 15.41
C ARG A 121 38.35 29.23 16.41
N LEU A 122 37.53 28.30 16.89
CA LEU A 122 36.61 28.47 18.04
C LEU A 122 37.36 28.34 19.38
N ASP A 123 38.59 28.84 19.44
CA ASP A 123 39.37 28.93 20.68
C ASP A 123 39.06 30.28 21.32
N GLY A 124 38.14 30.26 22.28
CA GLY A 124 37.66 31.47 22.96
C GLY A 124 36.23 31.79 22.54
N LEU A 125 35.27 31.24 23.27
CA LEU A 125 34.03 31.95 23.52
C LEU A 125 34.38 33.06 24.53
N PRO A 126 34.55 34.33 24.14
CA PRO A 126 34.17 35.37 25.07
C PRO A 126 32.68 35.18 25.31
N THR A 127 32.28 35.26 26.57
CA THR A 127 30.88 35.27 27.02
C THR A 127 30.06 36.42 26.38
N LYS A 128 30.68 37.22 25.51
CA LYS A 128 30.11 38.11 24.50
C LYS A 128 30.93 37.97 23.21
N VAL A 129 30.39 37.36 22.17
CA VAL A 129 30.83 37.71 20.81
C VAL A 129 30.41 39.16 20.63
N GLU A 130 31.37 40.07 20.53
CA GLU A 130 31.06 41.46 20.19
C GLU A 130 30.37 41.44 18.83
N VAL A 131 29.09 41.80 18.89
CA VAL A 131 28.26 42.13 17.74
C VAL A 131 29.00 43.25 17.03
N PRO A 132 29.24 43.16 15.72
CA PRO A 132 29.89 44.24 14.99
C PRO A 132 29.20 45.56 15.34
N ALA A 133 29.97 46.49 15.91
CA ALA A 133 29.48 47.82 16.19
C ALA A 133 29.21 48.50 14.84
N GLU A 134 27.92 48.60 14.52
CA GLU A 134 27.34 49.41 13.43
C GLU A 134 27.58 48.92 11.98
N ASP A 135 26.47 48.91 11.22
CA ASP A 135 26.36 49.06 9.75
C ASP A 135 26.91 48.00 8.76
N GLU A 136 27.07 46.73 9.12
CA GLU A 136 26.97 45.68 8.09
C GLU A 136 25.56 45.06 8.06
N PRO A 137 24.72 45.42 7.07
CA PRO A 137 23.44 44.75 6.88
C PRO A 137 23.72 43.30 6.51
N VAL A 138 23.53 42.38 7.45
CA VAL A 138 23.37 40.96 7.12
C VAL A 138 22.23 40.92 6.12
N ASN A 139 22.54 40.60 4.87
CA ASN A 139 21.53 40.59 3.82
C ASN A 139 20.60 39.38 4.05
N VAL A 140 19.66 39.49 4.98
CA VAL A 140 18.69 38.43 5.30
C VAL A 140 17.84 38.10 4.06
N ARG A 141 17.73 39.05 3.10
CA ARG A 141 17.07 38.83 1.81
C ARG A 141 17.83 37.84 0.89
N SER A 142 19.10 37.54 1.11
CA SER A 142 19.82 36.46 0.39
C SER A 142 19.71 35.09 1.06
N LEU A 143 19.20 35.03 2.30
CA LEU A 143 18.81 33.78 2.99
C LEU A 143 17.37 33.36 2.65
N LYS A 144 16.81 33.87 1.54
CA LYS A 144 15.48 33.52 1.00
C LYS A 144 15.37 32.10 0.45
N SER A 145 16.32 31.22 0.76
CA SER A 145 16.12 29.80 0.56
C SER A 145 15.47 29.25 1.83
N PRO A 146 14.24 28.71 1.75
CA PRO A 146 13.50 28.18 2.90
C PRO A 146 14.07 26.84 3.41
N LEU A 147 15.35 26.58 3.16
CA LEU A 147 16.01 25.30 3.33
C LEU A 147 17.29 25.49 4.14
N THR A 148 17.51 24.65 5.15
CA THR A 148 18.86 24.50 5.74
C THR A 148 19.86 24.09 4.64
N LEU A 149 21.17 24.37 4.81
CA LEU A 149 22.27 23.92 3.92
C LEU A 149 22.11 22.47 3.42
N TYR A 150 21.47 21.65 4.23
CA TYR A 150 21.26 20.24 4.06
C TYR A 150 19.96 19.87 3.33
N GLN A 151 18.90 20.67 3.53
CA GLN A 151 17.66 20.58 2.77
C GLN A 151 17.87 21.01 1.30
N GLU A 152 18.79 21.95 1.04
CA GLU A 152 19.25 22.28 -0.31
C GLU A 152 20.02 21.13 -0.97
N ARG A 153 20.86 20.42 -0.20
CA ARG A 153 21.59 19.22 -0.68
C ARG A 153 20.66 18.03 -0.95
N ALA A 154 19.63 17.83 -0.13
CA ALA A 154 18.61 16.78 -0.37
C ALA A 154 17.71 17.09 -1.59
N ALA A 155 17.45 18.38 -1.85
CA ALA A 155 16.75 18.82 -3.06
C ALA A 155 17.60 18.57 -4.32
N ARG A 156 18.93 18.80 -4.25
CA ARG A 156 19.90 18.48 -5.30
C ARG A 156 19.92 16.99 -5.67
N GLU A 157 20.07 16.09 -4.69
CA GLU A 157 20.17 14.64 -4.95
C GLU A 157 18.87 14.04 -5.52
N ARG A 158 17.71 14.61 -5.18
CA ARG A 158 16.42 14.25 -5.79
C ARG A 158 16.30 14.76 -7.22
N ALA A 159 16.75 15.99 -7.49
CA ALA A 159 16.73 16.59 -8.82
C ALA A 159 17.71 15.89 -9.79
N GLU A 160 18.90 15.50 -9.30
CA GLU A 160 19.90 14.75 -10.08
C GLU A 160 19.44 13.32 -10.42
N ARG A 161 18.62 12.68 -9.57
CA ARG A 161 18.05 11.34 -9.84
C ARG A 161 16.89 11.31 -10.83
N THR A 162 16.27 12.46 -11.13
CA THR A 162 15.03 12.53 -11.92
C THR A 162 15.20 13.11 -13.33
N GLN A 163 16.40 13.44 -13.78
CA GLN A 163 16.61 14.01 -15.12
C GLN A 163 17.53 13.15 -16.02
N PRO A 164 17.09 12.81 -17.24
CA PRO A 164 17.97 12.34 -18.31
C PRO A 164 18.77 13.53 -18.88
N THR A 165 19.98 13.23 -19.33
CA THR A 165 21.03 14.16 -19.75
C THR A 165 20.64 15.17 -20.86
N GLU A 166 21.31 16.34 -20.80
CA GLU A 166 21.52 17.40 -21.81
C GLU A 166 20.60 18.64 -21.83
N GLY A 167 21.21 19.82 -21.60
CA GLY A 167 20.70 21.12 -22.09
C GLY A 167 20.80 22.33 -21.13
N ARG A 168 21.96 23.02 -21.12
CA ARG A 168 22.25 24.41 -20.64
C ARG A 168 21.28 25.05 -19.61
N ARG A 169 21.62 25.00 -18.31
CA ARG A 169 22.35 26.03 -17.51
C ARG A 169 21.78 27.47 -17.53
N GLN A 170 20.83 27.74 -16.63
CA GLN A 170 21.01 28.85 -15.66
C GLN A 170 21.21 28.20 -14.30
N GLY A 171 22.48 27.94 -13.97
CA GLY A 171 22.86 27.22 -12.77
C GLY A 171 22.68 28.08 -11.53
N PHE A 172 21.93 27.57 -10.56
CA PHE A 172 22.11 27.95 -9.17
C PHE A 172 23.60 27.76 -8.80
N LYS A 173 24.24 28.80 -8.28
CA LYS A 173 25.63 28.76 -7.82
C LYS A 173 25.65 28.07 -6.45
N ALA A 174 26.61 27.16 -6.24
CA ALA A 174 26.81 26.50 -4.95
C ALA A 174 26.88 27.53 -3.82
N PRO A 175 26.37 27.23 -2.61
CA PRO A 175 26.62 28.09 -1.46
C PRO A 175 28.12 28.09 -1.20
N SER A 176 28.78 29.24 -1.43
CA SER A 176 30.20 29.45 -1.14
C SER A 176 30.44 29.43 0.38
N THR A 177 31.71 29.43 0.80
CA THR A 177 32.16 29.64 2.20
C THR A 177 31.37 30.75 2.89
N SER A 178 31.03 31.78 2.11
CA SER A 178 30.21 32.91 2.52
C SER A 178 28.81 32.55 3.02
N TYR A 179 28.18 31.46 2.57
CA TYR A 179 26.82 31.09 3.00
C TYR A 179 26.81 30.41 4.37
N ARG A 180 27.76 29.49 4.65
CA ARG A 180 27.92 28.91 6.00
C ARG A 180 28.31 29.99 7.01
N GLN A 181 29.19 30.91 6.60
CA GLN A 181 29.51 32.11 7.39
C GLN A 181 28.28 32.98 7.64
N GLN A 182 27.47 33.28 6.61
CA GLN A 182 26.22 34.05 6.76
C GLN A 182 25.22 33.36 7.67
N GLN A 183 25.07 32.04 7.59
CA GLN A 183 24.17 31.27 8.45
C GLN A 183 24.64 31.29 9.92
N VAL A 184 25.94 31.13 10.17
CA VAL A 184 26.51 31.24 11.52
C VAL A 184 26.30 32.65 12.09
N LEU A 185 26.53 33.69 11.29
CA LEU A 185 26.30 35.08 11.70
C LEU A 185 24.82 35.34 12.01
N ALA A 186 23.91 34.86 11.17
CA ALA A 186 22.46 34.99 11.36
C ALA A 186 21.99 34.25 12.63
N LEU A 187 22.42 33.00 12.83
CA LEU A 187 22.08 32.22 14.02
C LEU A 187 22.68 32.82 15.29
N ARG A 188 23.90 33.37 15.25
CA ARG A 188 24.51 34.09 16.39
C ARG A 188 23.74 35.35 16.75
N ARG A 189 23.37 36.17 15.74
CA ARG A 189 22.55 37.38 15.91
C ARG A 189 21.22 37.03 16.59
N ILE A 190 20.48 36.05 16.06
CA ILE A 190 19.24 35.56 16.70
C ILE A 190 19.49 34.99 18.10
N ALA A 191 20.46 34.09 18.27
CA ALA A 191 20.75 33.45 19.57
C ALA A 191 21.10 34.46 20.67
N SER A 192 21.65 35.63 20.30
CA SER A 192 21.97 36.75 21.19
C SER A 192 20.77 37.65 21.53
N GLY A 193 19.60 37.38 20.94
CA GLY A 193 18.39 38.18 21.13
C GLY A 193 18.32 39.43 20.26
N GLN A 194 19.18 39.54 19.24
CA GLN A 194 19.24 40.70 18.36
C GLN A 194 18.52 40.40 17.05
N PHE A 195 17.32 40.93 16.90
CA PHE A 195 16.53 40.89 15.67
C PHE A 195 15.57 42.09 15.64
N GLU A 196 15.23 42.55 14.45
CA GLU A 196 14.40 43.74 14.22
C GLU A 196 12.92 43.44 14.46
N ASP A 197 12.44 42.26 14.01
CA ASP A 197 11.06 41.83 14.12
C ASP A 197 10.90 40.29 14.16
N ASP A 198 9.67 39.84 14.41
CA ASP A 198 9.34 38.42 14.41
C ASP A 198 9.46 37.79 13.01
N GLU A 199 9.46 38.58 11.93
CA GLU A 199 9.66 38.07 10.57
C GLU A 199 11.12 37.65 10.34
N GLU A 200 12.09 38.40 10.89
CA GLU A 200 13.51 38.05 10.88
C GLU A 200 13.75 36.73 11.64
N LEU A 201 13.12 36.57 12.81
CA LEU A 201 13.20 35.33 13.58
C LEU A 201 12.58 34.15 12.83
N GLN A 202 11.38 34.32 12.26
CA GLN A 202 10.73 33.29 11.44
C GLN A 202 11.53 32.94 10.19
N ALA A 203 12.19 33.91 9.55
CA ALA A 203 13.01 33.66 8.37
C ALA A 203 14.19 32.73 8.67
N ILE A 204 14.74 32.79 9.89
CA ILE A 204 15.96 32.06 10.28
C ILE A 204 15.64 30.71 10.94
N VAL A 205 14.69 30.66 11.88
CA VAL A 205 14.36 29.44 12.65
C VAL A 205 12.92 28.94 12.46
N GLY A 206 12.11 29.64 11.69
CA GLY A 206 10.69 29.33 11.50
C GLY A 206 10.43 27.91 11.00
N LEU A 207 11.27 27.39 10.10
CA LEU A 207 11.11 26.00 9.63
C LEU A 207 11.27 24.97 10.76
N ALA A 208 12.17 25.22 11.71
CA ALA A 208 12.35 24.34 12.85
C ALA A 208 11.11 24.39 13.78
N ILE A 209 10.56 25.58 13.99
CA ILE A 209 9.31 25.78 14.75
C ILE A 209 8.13 25.09 14.04
N ASP A 210 7.95 25.33 12.74
CA ASP A 210 6.91 24.75 11.90
C ASP A 210 7.00 23.21 11.89
N LYS A 211 8.21 22.65 11.87
CA LYS A 211 8.45 21.20 11.98
C LYS A 211 7.91 20.65 13.30
N PHE A 212 8.17 21.31 14.43
CA PHE A 212 7.65 20.87 15.72
C PHE A 212 6.15 21.11 15.86
N GLN A 213 5.61 22.20 15.29
CA GLN A 213 4.16 22.47 15.25
C GLN A 213 3.41 21.45 14.39
N ALA A 214 3.94 21.09 13.21
CA ALA A 214 3.36 20.11 12.30
C ALA A 214 3.31 18.70 12.92
N ARG A 215 4.28 18.39 13.80
CA ARG A 215 4.29 17.16 14.59
C ARG A 215 3.38 17.22 15.80
N GLY A 216 2.85 18.39 16.17
CA GLY A 216 2.09 18.61 17.39
C GLY A 216 2.96 18.68 18.66
N SER A 217 4.28 18.80 18.53
CA SER A 217 5.24 18.88 19.63
C SER A 217 5.28 20.25 20.31
N THR A 218 4.68 21.28 19.72
CA THR A 218 4.49 22.61 20.31
C THR A 218 3.26 23.27 19.69
N ASP A 219 2.58 24.14 20.44
CA ASP A 219 1.42 24.92 20.01
C ASP A 219 1.64 26.44 20.13
N VAL A 220 2.90 26.87 20.31
CA VAL A 220 3.25 28.29 20.39
C VAL A 220 2.74 29.07 19.17
N GLU A 221 2.12 30.22 19.40
CA GLU A 221 1.57 31.06 18.34
C GLU A 221 2.60 32.10 17.89
N PHE A 222 2.69 32.33 16.58
CA PHE A 222 3.59 33.32 16.00
C PHE A 222 3.45 34.69 16.68
N GLY A 223 4.57 35.32 17.03
CA GLY A 223 4.63 36.61 17.70
C GLY A 223 4.34 36.61 19.20
N THR A 224 4.09 35.45 19.82
CA THR A 224 4.03 35.33 21.28
C THR A 224 5.41 35.27 21.92
N GLU A 225 5.51 35.61 23.21
CA GLU A 225 6.76 35.48 23.98
C GLU A 225 7.27 34.03 23.97
N ALA A 226 6.39 33.04 24.17
CA ALA A 226 6.73 31.62 24.11
C ALA A 226 7.25 31.19 22.72
N TRP A 227 6.74 31.76 21.63
CA TRP A 227 7.24 31.51 20.28
C TRP A 227 8.64 32.12 20.07
N ARG A 228 8.88 33.33 20.58
CA ARG A 228 10.22 33.96 20.55
C ARG A 228 11.24 33.16 21.37
N GLU A 229 10.87 32.74 22.58
CA GLU A 229 11.71 31.89 23.43
C GLU A 229 12.10 30.58 22.74
N LEU A 230 11.13 29.91 22.10
CA LEU A 230 11.38 28.71 21.33
C LEU A 230 12.31 28.98 20.13
N GLY A 231 12.10 30.09 19.41
CA GLY A 231 12.95 30.48 18.28
C GLY A 231 14.40 30.74 18.72
N LEU A 232 14.60 31.48 19.81
CA LEU A 232 15.91 31.72 20.40
C LEU A 232 16.61 30.42 20.83
N LEU A 233 15.86 29.49 21.42
CA LEU A 233 16.38 28.19 21.81
C LEU A 233 16.81 27.36 20.60
N LEU A 234 15.96 27.28 19.57
CA LEU A 234 16.26 26.52 18.36
C LEU A 234 17.47 27.11 17.62
N ALA A 235 17.64 28.44 17.62
CA ALA A 235 18.83 29.08 17.06
C ALA A 235 20.12 28.65 17.78
N LYS A 236 20.10 28.63 19.13
CA LYS A 236 21.22 28.16 19.96
C LYS A 236 21.54 26.68 19.70
N VAL A 237 20.51 25.84 19.55
CA VAL A 237 20.66 24.41 19.27
C VAL A 237 21.26 24.16 17.88
N GLN A 238 20.78 24.87 16.86
CA GLN A 238 21.33 24.77 15.50
C GLN A 238 22.79 25.25 15.43
N LEU A 239 23.14 26.30 16.17
CA LEU A 239 24.52 26.76 16.28
C LEU A 239 25.42 25.68 16.89
N ALA A 240 24.99 25.05 17.99
CA ALA A 240 25.74 23.96 18.63
C ALA A 240 25.90 22.74 17.70
N ALA A 241 24.87 22.40 16.91
CA ALA A 241 24.97 21.33 15.92
C ALA A 241 25.97 21.69 14.81
N LEU A 242 25.95 22.93 14.31
CA LEU A 242 26.91 23.40 13.31
C LEU A 242 28.35 23.36 13.82
N GLU A 243 28.60 23.75 15.08
CA GLU A 243 29.93 23.63 15.70
C GLU A 243 30.43 22.18 15.67
N ALA A 244 29.60 21.22 16.09
CA ALA A 244 29.94 19.81 16.05
C ALA A 244 30.25 19.31 14.63
N THR A 245 29.53 19.80 13.61
CA THR A 245 29.85 19.45 12.21
C THR A 245 31.16 20.05 11.73
N ILE A 246 31.52 21.27 12.17
CA ILE A 246 32.79 21.94 11.81
C ILE A 246 33.97 21.18 12.41
N GLU A 247 33.87 20.77 13.68
CA GLU A 247 34.90 19.97 14.35
C GLU A 247 35.11 18.62 13.64
N ARG A 248 34.00 17.99 13.21
CA ARG A 248 34.03 16.76 12.41
C ARG A 248 34.68 16.98 11.04
N ASP A 249 34.38 18.10 10.38
CA ASP A 249 34.98 18.47 9.09
C ASP A 249 36.49 18.73 9.21
N ALA A 250 36.95 19.25 10.35
CA ALA A 250 38.35 19.43 10.69
C ALA A 250 39.07 18.09 11.05
N GLY A 251 38.38 16.96 10.98
CA GLY A 251 38.92 15.64 11.27
C GLY A 251 38.98 15.28 12.76
N GLY A 252 38.39 16.09 13.63
CA GLY A 252 38.25 15.83 15.06
C GLY A 252 36.98 15.04 15.41
N GLU A 253 36.97 14.41 16.59
CA GLU A 253 35.72 13.99 17.21
C GLU A 253 35.01 15.22 17.80
N PRO A 254 33.70 15.43 17.51
CA PRO A 254 32.98 16.59 18.05
C PRO A 254 32.97 16.59 19.58
N ALA A 255 33.28 17.72 20.17
CA ALA A 255 33.19 17.92 21.61
C ALA A 255 31.72 17.88 22.07
N ALA A 256 31.51 17.63 23.37
CA ALA A 256 30.19 17.72 23.97
C ALA A 256 29.61 19.14 23.76
N PRO A 257 28.30 19.28 23.49
CA PRO A 257 27.69 20.58 23.23
C PRO A 257 27.87 21.50 24.43
N LYS A 258 28.36 22.72 24.18
CA LYS A 258 28.59 23.75 25.22
C LYS A 258 27.30 24.39 25.73
N LEU A 259 26.17 24.09 25.11
CA LEU A 259 24.85 24.63 25.48
C LEU A 259 24.34 23.91 26.74
N PRO A 260 24.06 24.61 27.86
CA PRO A 260 23.70 23.97 29.13
C PRO A 260 22.48 23.02 29.04
N ILE A 261 21.48 23.37 28.23
CA ILE A 261 20.28 22.54 28.03
C ILE A 261 20.57 21.21 27.30
N LEU A 262 21.76 21.03 26.73
CA LEU A 262 22.18 19.80 26.06
C LEU A 262 23.25 19.05 26.87
N ALA A 263 23.69 19.59 28.01
CA ALA A 263 24.73 19.02 28.85
C ALA A 263 24.23 17.88 29.75
N GLU A 264 22.94 17.90 30.10
CA GLU A 264 22.27 16.88 30.93
C GLU A 264 21.24 16.11 30.08
N PRO A 265 20.90 14.85 30.41
CA PRO A 265 19.86 14.12 29.69
C PRO A 265 18.48 14.74 29.90
N PRO A 266 17.56 14.63 28.91
CA PRO A 266 16.28 15.32 28.99
C PRO A 266 15.45 14.86 30.19
N SER A 267 14.85 15.84 30.85
CA SER A 267 14.02 15.67 32.04
C SER A 267 12.92 14.61 31.84
N THR A 268 12.99 13.50 32.59
CA THR A 268 12.08 12.34 32.48
C THR A 268 10.75 12.56 33.22
N GLY A 269 10.27 13.79 33.31
CA GLY A 269 9.12 14.20 34.13
C GLY A 269 7.76 14.11 33.44
N GLN A 270 6.84 13.36 34.05
CA GLN A 270 5.38 13.31 33.87
C GLN A 270 4.83 13.33 32.42
N VAL A 271 4.54 12.14 31.92
CA VAL A 271 3.70 11.91 30.74
C VAL A 271 2.24 12.10 31.15
N VAL A 272 1.66 13.27 30.88
CA VAL A 272 0.19 13.43 30.89
C VAL A 272 -0.35 12.82 29.60
N PRO A 273 -1.23 11.80 29.65
CA PRO A 273 -1.78 11.19 28.44
C PRO A 273 -2.63 12.21 27.67
N ILE A 274 -2.33 12.43 26.38
CA ILE A 274 -3.14 13.28 25.51
C ILE A 274 -4.46 12.57 25.21
N ARG A 275 -5.57 13.28 25.43
CA ARG A 275 -6.86 12.96 24.81
C ARG A 275 -6.88 13.56 23.39
N PRO A 276 -7.00 12.77 22.31
CA PRO A 276 -7.22 13.30 20.97
C PRO A 276 -8.54 14.11 20.93
N ARG A 277 -8.52 15.33 20.39
CA ARG A 277 -9.76 16.11 20.14
C ARG A 277 -10.42 15.63 18.84
N GLY A 278 -11.74 15.45 18.88
CA GLY A 278 -12.58 14.85 17.83
C GLY A 278 -13.27 13.57 18.35
N PRO A 279 -14.40 13.13 17.77
CA PRO A 279 -15.03 11.87 18.16
C PRO A 279 -14.07 10.69 17.92
N ALA A 280 -14.14 9.66 18.77
CA ALA A 280 -13.31 8.46 18.62
C ALA A 280 -13.54 7.80 17.26
N LEU A 281 -12.45 7.50 16.55
CA LEU A 281 -12.53 6.79 15.27
C LEU A 281 -12.26 5.31 15.52
N SER A 282 -13.33 4.51 15.62
CA SER A 282 -13.22 3.08 15.92
C SER A 282 -12.47 2.32 14.83
N ILE A 283 -11.51 1.47 15.21
CA ILE A 283 -10.79 0.56 14.31
C ILE A 283 -11.77 -0.47 13.75
N LEU A 284 -12.67 -0.99 14.60
CA LEU A 284 -13.77 -1.85 14.16
C LEU A 284 -14.76 -1.10 13.26
N GLY A 285 -15.05 0.16 13.57
CA GLY A 285 -15.91 1.03 12.76
C GLY A 285 -15.33 1.29 11.37
N LEU A 286 -14.01 1.44 11.24
CA LEU A 286 -13.33 1.52 9.94
C LEU A 286 -13.47 0.22 9.16
N LEU A 287 -13.32 -0.94 9.82
CA LEU A 287 -13.58 -2.23 9.18
C LEU A 287 -15.03 -2.33 8.70
N ASP A 288 -16.02 -2.00 9.54
CA ASP A 288 -17.42 -2.06 9.16
C ASP A 288 -17.76 -1.09 8.02
N GLY A 289 -17.14 0.09 7.99
CA GLY A 289 -17.23 1.02 6.86
C GLY A 289 -16.68 0.42 5.55
N TYR A 290 -15.49 -0.17 5.61
CA TYR A 290 -14.87 -0.83 4.46
C TYR A 290 -15.72 -2.02 3.96
N LEU A 291 -16.23 -2.83 4.88
CA LEU A 291 -17.07 -3.98 4.56
C LEU A 291 -18.40 -3.54 3.93
N ARG A 292 -19.04 -2.48 4.42
CA ARG A 292 -20.24 -1.89 3.79
C ARG A 292 -19.95 -1.43 2.36
N MET A 293 -18.81 -0.78 2.12
CA MET A 293 -18.39 -0.42 0.76
C MET A 293 -18.16 -1.65 -0.13
N LYS A 294 -17.62 -2.75 0.40
CA LYS A 294 -17.50 -4.00 -0.37
C LYS A 294 -18.86 -4.66 -0.63
N GLN A 295 -19.75 -4.65 0.35
CA GLN A 295 -21.10 -5.22 0.24
C GLN A 295 -21.93 -4.46 -0.80
N SER A 296 -21.83 -3.13 -0.88
CA SER A 296 -22.50 -2.35 -1.93
C SER A 296 -22.01 -2.69 -3.35
N GLN A 297 -20.82 -3.27 -3.47
CA GLN A 297 -20.26 -3.81 -4.71
C GLN A 297 -20.60 -5.29 -4.94
N GLY A 298 -21.48 -5.89 -4.12
CA GLY A 298 -21.81 -7.32 -4.17
C GLY A 298 -20.64 -8.23 -3.74
N LYS A 299 -19.68 -7.69 -2.98
CA LYS A 299 -18.46 -8.39 -2.53
C LYS A 299 -18.37 -8.36 -1.00
N GLY A 300 -17.32 -8.96 -0.44
CA GLY A 300 -16.95 -8.72 0.96
C GLY A 300 -17.46 -9.73 2.00
N ALA A 301 -18.38 -10.64 1.69
CA ALA A 301 -18.86 -11.63 2.67
C ALA A 301 -17.74 -12.50 3.28
N GLU A 302 -16.78 -12.96 2.46
CA GLU A 302 -15.62 -13.71 2.94
C GLU A 302 -14.64 -12.81 3.72
N ALA A 303 -14.49 -11.55 3.29
CA ALA A 303 -13.65 -10.58 3.99
C ALA A 303 -14.23 -10.27 5.38
N GLU A 304 -15.53 -10.08 5.49
CA GLU A 304 -16.23 -9.88 6.75
C GLU A 304 -15.98 -11.03 7.72
N ARG A 305 -16.24 -12.26 7.28
CA ARG A 305 -16.04 -13.47 8.10
C ARG A 305 -14.59 -13.61 8.57
N ARG A 306 -13.62 -13.35 7.69
CA ARG A 306 -12.20 -13.61 7.95
C ARG A 306 -11.49 -12.45 8.66
N TRP A 307 -11.91 -11.21 8.43
CA TRP A 307 -11.22 -10.01 8.92
C TRP A 307 -11.81 -9.49 10.23
N LYS A 308 -13.10 -9.71 10.53
CA LYS A 308 -13.69 -9.33 11.83
C LYS A 308 -12.92 -9.92 13.02
N PRO A 309 -12.56 -11.22 13.05
CA PRO A 309 -11.77 -11.78 14.15
C PRO A 309 -10.38 -11.16 14.27
N VAL A 310 -9.75 -10.84 13.14
CA VAL A 310 -8.42 -10.24 13.05
C VAL A 310 -8.41 -8.85 13.69
N PHE A 311 -9.37 -7.99 13.35
CA PHE A 311 -9.46 -6.64 13.91
C PHE A 311 -9.85 -6.67 15.40
N LYS A 312 -10.71 -7.61 15.81
CA LYS A 312 -11.02 -7.83 17.24
C LYS A 312 -9.77 -8.26 18.03
N ALA A 313 -8.92 -9.11 17.45
CA ALA A 313 -7.67 -9.52 18.06
C ALA A 313 -6.68 -8.36 18.17
N LEU A 314 -6.57 -7.52 17.14
CA LEU A 314 -5.77 -6.29 17.20
C LEU A 314 -6.25 -5.35 18.31
N VAL A 315 -7.55 -5.02 18.36
CA VAL A 315 -8.11 -4.15 19.41
C VAL A 315 -7.85 -4.71 20.81
N ARG A 316 -7.96 -6.03 20.99
CA ARG A 316 -7.62 -6.69 22.25
C ARG A 316 -6.14 -6.52 22.60
N HIS A 317 -5.24 -6.66 21.63
CA HIS A 317 -3.80 -6.49 21.82
C HIS A 317 -3.44 -5.04 22.18
N LEU A 318 -4.07 -4.06 21.52
CA LEU A 318 -3.83 -2.64 21.77
C LEU A 318 -4.45 -2.15 23.08
N GLY A 319 -5.51 -2.81 23.56
CA GLY A 319 -6.28 -2.37 24.72
C GLY A 319 -7.20 -1.17 24.45
N HIS A 320 -7.30 -0.70 23.20
CA HIS A 320 -8.20 0.38 22.78
C HIS A 320 -8.70 0.16 21.34
N ASP A 321 -9.83 0.78 21.01
CA ASP A 321 -10.46 0.75 19.68
C ASP A 321 -10.46 2.17 19.08
N ASP A 322 -9.28 2.78 18.97
CA ASP A 322 -9.14 4.14 18.41
C ASP A 322 -8.04 4.16 17.36
N ALA A 323 -8.44 4.28 16.10
CA ALA A 323 -7.55 4.28 14.96
C ALA A 323 -6.62 5.49 14.94
N ARG A 324 -6.95 6.56 15.67
CA ARG A 324 -6.11 7.77 15.78
C ARG A 324 -4.85 7.53 16.61
N HIS A 325 -4.87 6.53 17.48
CA HIS A 325 -3.72 6.13 18.29
C HIS A 325 -2.86 5.06 17.60
N LEU A 326 -3.31 4.53 16.45
CA LEU A 326 -2.64 3.42 15.80
C LEU A 326 -1.37 3.88 15.10
N THR A 327 -0.21 3.44 15.57
CA THR A 327 1.09 3.73 14.95
C THR A 327 1.64 2.53 14.18
N LYS A 328 2.66 2.78 13.35
CA LYS A 328 3.43 1.70 12.72
C LYS A 328 4.07 0.78 13.78
N SER A 329 4.52 1.33 14.91
CA SER A 329 5.16 0.57 15.99
C SER A 329 4.19 -0.43 16.61
N ASP A 330 2.94 -0.01 16.83
CA ASP A 330 1.91 -0.89 17.41
C ASP A 330 1.59 -2.06 16.47
N ILE A 331 1.55 -1.82 15.17
CA ILE A 331 1.31 -2.87 14.17
C ILE A 331 2.51 -3.82 14.06
N MET A 332 3.74 -3.33 14.20
CA MET A 332 4.93 -4.18 14.26
C MET A 332 4.95 -5.01 15.55
N GLY A 333 4.63 -4.42 16.70
CA GLY A 333 4.50 -5.16 17.97
C GLY A 333 3.43 -6.24 17.91
N TRP A 334 2.27 -5.94 17.31
CA TRP A 334 1.23 -6.94 17.10
C TRP A 334 1.65 -8.03 16.13
N ARG A 335 2.32 -7.69 15.03
CA ARG A 335 2.90 -8.66 14.09
C ARG A 335 3.83 -9.63 14.82
N ASP A 336 4.74 -9.11 15.64
CA ASP A 336 5.74 -9.91 16.35
C ASP A 336 5.07 -10.77 17.42
N HIS A 337 4.05 -10.24 18.10
CA HIS A 337 3.19 -11.03 19.00
C HIS A 337 2.52 -12.22 18.30
N LEU A 338 1.94 -12.02 17.11
CA LEU A 338 1.30 -13.10 16.35
C LEU A 338 2.31 -14.19 15.95
N LEU A 339 3.53 -13.80 15.58
CA LEU A 339 4.57 -14.74 15.16
C LEU A 339 5.17 -15.49 16.34
N GLU A 340 5.53 -14.78 17.41
CA GLU A 340 6.34 -15.31 18.51
C GLU A 340 5.50 -15.88 19.65
N LYS A 341 4.35 -15.27 19.95
CA LYS A 341 3.51 -15.66 21.11
C LYS A 341 2.35 -16.55 20.69
N GLU A 342 1.66 -16.21 19.59
CA GLU A 342 0.58 -17.06 19.08
C GLU A 342 1.09 -18.20 18.17
N GLY A 343 2.35 -18.16 17.72
CA GLY A 343 2.95 -19.19 16.87
C GLY A 343 2.29 -19.29 15.48
N LEU A 344 1.68 -18.21 14.99
CA LEU A 344 1.03 -18.20 13.69
C LEU A 344 2.05 -18.26 12.56
N ALA A 345 1.76 -19.04 11.52
CA ALA A 345 2.61 -19.11 10.34
C ALA A 345 2.79 -17.73 9.68
N ALA A 346 4.04 -17.37 9.36
CA ALA A 346 4.40 -16.08 8.76
C ALA A 346 3.57 -15.72 7.53
N LYS A 347 3.29 -16.71 6.67
CA LYS A 347 2.41 -16.55 5.51
C LYS A 347 0.98 -16.12 5.90
N THR A 348 0.43 -16.67 6.97
CA THR A 348 -0.92 -16.35 7.47
C THR A 348 -0.96 -14.94 8.05
N VAL A 349 0.06 -14.53 8.79
CA VAL A 349 0.17 -13.16 9.31
C VAL A 349 0.28 -12.16 8.16
N ARG A 350 1.12 -12.45 7.16
CA ARG A 350 1.31 -11.58 5.98
C ARG A 350 0.07 -11.47 5.10
N ASP A 351 -0.49 -12.62 4.67
CA ASP A 351 -1.51 -12.69 3.61
C ASP A 351 -2.93 -12.42 4.14
N VAL A 352 -3.15 -12.51 5.46
CA VAL A 352 -4.46 -12.28 6.08
C VAL A 352 -4.42 -11.07 7.00
N HIS A 353 -3.59 -11.09 8.04
CA HIS A 353 -3.62 -10.09 9.10
C HIS A 353 -3.13 -8.74 8.57
N LEU A 354 -1.88 -8.65 8.13
CA LEU A 354 -1.30 -7.42 7.59
C LEU A 354 -1.93 -6.99 6.26
N ALA A 355 -2.35 -7.94 5.42
CA ALA A 355 -3.06 -7.63 4.18
C ALA A 355 -4.41 -6.94 4.45
N SER A 356 -5.18 -7.45 5.41
CA SER A 356 -6.48 -6.86 5.79
C SER A 356 -6.32 -5.47 6.40
N LEU A 357 -5.35 -5.26 7.32
CA LEU A 357 -5.04 -3.94 7.87
C LEU A 357 -4.63 -2.94 6.78
N ARG A 358 -3.71 -3.32 5.89
CA ARG A 358 -3.29 -2.43 4.79
C ARG A 358 -4.46 -2.05 3.89
N ALA A 359 -5.38 -2.97 3.63
CA ALA A 359 -6.56 -2.70 2.80
C ALA A 359 -7.55 -1.74 3.46
N VAL A 360 -7.89 -1.95 4.73
CA VAL A 360 -8.87 -1.12 5.45
C VAL A 360 -8.29 0.25 5.79
N LEU A 361 -7.06 0.30 6.31
CA LEU A 361 -6.40 1.56 6.66
C LEU A 361 -5.96 2.34 5.42
N GLY A 362 -5.66 1.65 4.31
CA GLY A 362 -5.44 2.30 3.02
C GLY A 362 -6.68 3.01 2.54
N TRP A 363 -7.82 2.31 2.51
CA TRP A 363 -9.11 2.93 2.20
C TRP A 363 -9.47 4.08 3.16
N ALA A 364 -9.20 3.93 4.46
CA ALA A 364 -9.45 4.99 5.43
C ALA A 364 -8.57 6.22 5.18
N ALA A 365 -7.33 6.04 4.71
CA ALA A 365 -6.45 7.14 4.34
C ALA A 365 -6.88 7.79 3.02
N ASP A 366 -7.25 6.99 2.01
CA ASP A 366 -7.75 7.48 0.72
C ASP A 366 -9.07 8.26 0.85
N ASP A 367 -9.93 7.88 1.81
CA ASP A 367 -11.17 8.59 2.17
C ASP A 367 -10.94 9.72 3.20
N GLU A 368 -9.69 10.09 3.50
CA GLU A 368 -9.30 11.15 4.44
C GLU A 368 -9.82 10.97 5.89
N LYS A 369 -10.19 9.74 6.28
CA LYS A 369 -10.62 9.41 7.66
C LYS A 369 -9.45 9.34 8.62
N ILE A 370 -8.28 8.94 8.12
CA ILE A 370 -6.99 8.99 8.82
C ILE A 370 -5.97 9.67 7.91
N PRO A 371 -4.94 10.34 8.46
CA PRO A 371 -3.98 11.08 7.64
C PRO A 371 -3.09 10.20 6.77
N GLU A 372 -2.73 9.00 7.26
CA GLU A 372 -1.92 8.04 6.52
C GLU A 372 -2.21 6.61 6.97
N ASN A 373 -1.74 5.63 6.20
CA ASN A 373 -1.88 4.20 6.51
C ASN A 373 -0.66 3.69 7.32
N PRO A 374 -0.79 3.47 8.64
CA PRO A 374 0.34 3.02 9.47
C PRO A 374 0.81 1.60 9.12
N ALA A 375 -0.02 0.78 8.46
CA ALA A 375 0.33 -0.57 8.04
C ALA A 375 1.07 -0.63 6.70
N ALA A 376 1.12 0.47 5.93
CA ALA A 376 1.54 0.45 4.52
C ALA A 376 2.92 -0.20 4.29
N ARG A 377 3.86 0.05 5.22
CA ARG A 377 5.26 -0.42 5.13
C ARG A 377 5.61 -1.52 6.13
N VAL A 378 4.63 -2.13 6.80
CA VAL A 378 4.87 -3.29 7.67
C VAL A 378 4.91 -4.55 6.79
N ARG A 379 6.07 -5.21 6.75
CA ARG A 379 6.33 -6.38 5.92
C ARG A 379 6.81 -7.56 6.76
N ILE A 380 6.59 -8.75 6.21
CA ILE A 380 7.12 -10.02 6.68
C ILE A 380 7.75 -10.68 5.46
N ASP A 381 9.03 -10.98 5.56
CA ASP A 381 9.69 -11.86 4.61
C ASP A 381 9.32 -13.29 5.00
N VAL A 382 8.69 -13.98 4.06
CA VAL A 382 8.29 -15.38 4.25
C VAL A 382 9.25 -16.18 3.40
N GLU A 383 10.07 -16.99 4.07
CA GLU A 383 10.92 -17.94 3.38
C GLU A 383 10.08 -18.83 2.46
N LYS A 384 10.56 -18.99 1.23
CA LYS A 384 9.91 -19.90 0.29
C LYS A 384 10.11 -21.30 0.81
N LYS A 385 9.01 -21.98 1.15
CA LYS A 385 9.04 -23.39 1.52
C LYS A 385 9.73 -24.18 0.41
N VAL A 386 10.78 -24.92 0.75
CA VAL A 386 11.47 -25.82 -0.18
C VAL A 386 10.46 -26.87 -0.63
N SER A 387 10.17 -26.92 -1.93
CA SER A 387 9.28 -27.91 -2.52
C SER A 387 10.11 -29.14 -2.86
N VAL A 388 9.94 -30.22 -2.09
CA VAL A 388 10.66 -31.48 -2.31
C VAL A 388 9.98 -32.38 -3.37
N ARG A 389 8.75 -32.03 -3.77
CA ARG A 389 7.99 -32.70 -4.83
C ARG A 389 7.00 -31.76 -5.50
N GLU A 390 6.36 -32.25 -6.54
CA GLU A 390 5.31 -31.57 -7.28
C GLU A 390 4.01 -31.45 -6.45
N GLN A 391 3.19 -30.45 -6.79
CA GLN A 391 1.93 -30.15 -6.10
C GLN A 391 0.75 -31.00 -6.58
N GLY A 392 0.90 -31.73 -7.69
CA GLY A 392 -0.11 -32.63 -8.24
C GLY A 392 -0.07 -34.01 -7.62
N LEU A 393 -1.19 -34.73 -7.70
CA LEU A 393 -1.18 -36.18 -7.45
C LEU A 393 -0.37 -36.84 -8.56
N ASN A 394 0.54 -37.74 -8.18
CA ASN A 394 1.16 -38.64 -9.14
C ASN A 394 0.17 -39.73 -9.59
N ASP A 395 0.57 -40.58 -10.54
CA ASP A 395 -0.31 -41.59 -11.14
C ASP A 395 -0.83 -42.60 -10.12
N ALA A 396 0.05 -43.11 -9.26
CA ALA A 396 -0.29 -44.08 -8.23
C ALA A 396 -1.27 -43.51 -7.20
N GLU A 397 -1.00 -42.30 -6.71
CA GLU A 397 -1.86 -41.56 -5.78
C GLU A 397 -3.24 -41.29 -6.41
N ALA A 398 -3.26 -40.85 -7.67
CA ALA A 398 -4.50 -40.56 -8.39
C ALA A 398 -5.35 -41.82 -8.57
N VAL A 399 -4.76 -42.90 -9.07
CA VAL A 399 -5.45 -44.19 -9.25
C VAL A 399 -5.94 -44.73 -7.91
N ALA A 400 -5.14 -44.68 -6.85
CA ALA A 400 -5.53 -45.15 -5.53
C ALA A 400 -6.75 -44.40 -4.97
N VAL A 401 -6.75 -43.06 -5.06
CA VAL A 401 -7.89 -42.25 -4.61
C VAL A 401 -9.14 -42.52 -5.45
N LEU A 402 -8.99 -42.69 -6.77
CA LEU A 402 -10.14 -42.98 -7.66
C LEU A 402 -10.71 -44.38 -7.46
N LYS A 403 -9.86 -45.39 -7.21
CA LYS A 403 -10.29 -46.74 -6.79
C LYS A 403 -11.05 -46.69 -5.46
N ALA A 404 -10.53 -45.96 -4.46
CA ALA A 404 -11.21 -45.77 -3.19
C ALA A 404 -12.55 -45.04 -3.33
N ALA A 405 -12.63 -44.04 -4.21
CA ALA A 405 -13.89 -43.38 -4.53
C ALA A 405 -14.87 -44.32 -5.23
N LEU A 406 -14.39 -45.13 -6.18
CA LEU A 406 -15.18 -46.11 -6.93
C LEU A 406 -15.80 -47.18 -6.03
N ALA A 407 -15.01 -47.73 -5.10
CA ALA A 407 -15.45 -48.74 -4.16
C ALA A 407 -16.15 -48.17 -2.91
N TYR A 408 -16.33 -46.84 -2.80
CA TYR A 408 -16.81 -46.22 -1.57
C TYR A 408 -18.22 -46.69 -1.20
N GLN A 409 -18.33 -47.27 -0.01
CA GLN A 409 -19.60 -47.54 0.65
C GLN A 409 -19.63 -46.82 2.00
N PRO A 410 -20.77 -46.21 2.37
CA PRO A 410 -20.87 -45.55 3.66
C PRO A 410 -20.73 -46.59 4.79
N PRO A 411 -20.06 -46.26 5.91
CA PRO A 411 -19.97 -47.16 7.04
C PRO A 411 -21.35 -47.60 7.55
N THR A 412 -21.44 -48.84 8.04
CA THR A 412 -22.68 -49.36 8.64
C THR A 412 -23.10 -48.48 9.82
N ALA A 413 -24.26 -47.86 9.68
CA ALA A 413 -24.80 -46.97 10.71
C ALA A 413 -25.41 -47.79 11.84
N HIS A 414 -25.03 -47.51 13.09
CA HIS A 414 -25.63 -48.12 14.27
C HIS A 414 -26.95 -47.44 14.68
N SER A 415 -27.23 -46.26 14.11
CA SER A 415 -28.48 -45.52 14.33
C SER A 415 -28.83 -44.63 13.12
N PRO A 416 -30.10 -44.24 12.92
CA PRO A 416 -30.49 -43.31 11.86
C PRO A 416 -29.77 -41.95 11.94
N ALA A 417 -29.41 -41.49 13.14
CA ALA A 417 -28.72 -40.23 13.38
C ALA A 417 -27.22 -40.27 13.02
N THR A 418 -26.59 -41.45 13.06
CA THR A 418 -25.17 -41.64 12.68
C THR A 418 -25.01 -42.03 11.22
N ARG A 419 -26.11 -42.26 10.50
CA ARG A 419 -26.10 -42.63 9.10
C ARG A 419 -25.61 -41.48 8.23
N GLU A 420 -24.58 -41.76 7.43
CA GLU A 420 -24.11 -40.82 6.42
C GLU A 420 -25.22 -40.53 5.42
N SER A 421 -25.40 -39.25 5.06
CA SER A 421 -26.42 -38.88 4.08
C SER A 421 -26.04 -39.36 2.68
N SER A 422 -27.04 -39.71 1.87
CA SER A 422 -26.86 -40.09 0.45
C SER A 422 -26.06 -39.05 -0.33
N PHE A 423 -26.24 -37.76 -0.03
CA PHE A 423 -25.47 -36.65 -0.60
C PHE A 423 -23.97 -36.72 -0.29
N VAL A 424 -23.59 -37.05 0.95
CA VAL A 424 -22.17 -37.19 1.32
C VAL A 424 -21.57 -38.44 0.69
N THR A 425 -22.32 -39.54 0.66
CA THR A 425 -21.92 -40.77 -0.04
C THR A 425 -21.66 -40.49 -1.52
N ALA A 426 -22.60 -39.83 -2.19
CA ALA A 426 -22.47 -39.41 -3.59
C ALA A 426 -21.28 -38.46 -3.78
N ALA A 427 -21.05 -37.52 -2.86
CA ALA A 427 -19.93 -36.60 -2.94
C ALA A 427 -18.57 -37.32 -2.86
N LYS A 428 -18.41 -38.28 -1.95
CA LYS A 428 -17.18 -39.09 -1.85
C LYS A 428 -16.97 -39.98 -3.08
N ARG A 429 -18.06 -40.51 -3.64
CA ARG A 429 -18.04 -41.31 -4.88
C ARG A 429 -17.65 -40.50 -6.11
N TRP A 430 -18.23 -39.31 -6.30
CA TRP A 430 -18.17 -38.58 -7.58
C TRP A 430 -17.23 -37.38 -7.59
N LEU A 431 -17.05 -36.65 -6.49
CA LEU A 431 -16.23 -35.43 -6.52
C LEU A 431 -14.75 -35.68 -6.88
N PRO A 432 -14.08 -36.77 -6.44
CA PRO A 432 -12.73 -37.07 -6.91
C PRO A 432 -12.66 -37.27 -8.43
N TRP A 433 -13.59 -38.05 -8.99
CA TRP A 433 -13.70 -38.29 -10.44
C TRP A 433 -13.97 -37.01 -11.23
N LEU A 434 -14.92 -36.19 -10.76
CA LEU A 434 -15.21 -34.89 -11.37
C LEU A 434 -14.00 -33.96 -11.32
N CYS A 435 -13.27 -33.89 -10.19
CA CYS A 435 -12.07 -33.06 -10.09
C CYS A 435 -10.96 -33.56 -11.03
N ALA A 436 -10.77 -34.87 -11.12
CA ALA A 436 -9.74 -35.51 -11.94
C ALA A 436 -9.95 -35.26 -13.44
N LEU A 437 -11.20 -35.29 -13.91
CA LEU A 437 -11.54 -35.26 -15.34
C LEU A 437 -12.04 -33.90 -15.85
N THR A 438 -12.33 -32.94 -14.97
CA THR A 438 -12.72 -31.56 -15.36
C THR A 438 -11.68 -30.51 -14.99
N GLY A 439 -10.79 -30.81 -14.02
CA GLY A 439 -9.87 -29.84 -13.45
C GLY A 439 -10.56 -28.71 -12.66
N ALA A 440 -11.86 -28.79 -12.40
CA ALA A 440 -12.61 -27.77 -11.66
C ALA A 440 -12.29 -27.80 -10.15
N ARG A 441 -12.68 -26.74 -9.41
CA ARG A 441 -12.51 -26.73 -7.95
C ARG A 441 -13.51 -27.69 -7.33
N VAL A 442 -13.11 -28.43 -6.31
CA VAL A 442 -14.01 -29.35 -5.58
C VAL A 442 -15.28 -28.66 -5.06
N ALA A 443 -15.21 -27.39 -4.65
CA ALA A 443 -16.39 -26.65 -4.18
C ALA A 443 -17.27 -26.13 -5.33
N GLU A 444 -16.73 -26.01 -6.55
CA GLU A 444 -17.53 -25.74 -7.76
C GLU A 444 -18.25 -27.03 -8.18
N MET A 445 -17.55 -28.17 -8.19
CA MET A 445 -18.16 -29.49 -8.45
C MET A 445 -19.16 -29.90 -7.37
N GLY A 446 -18.91 -29.59 -6.10
CA GLY A 446 -19.84 -29.82 -5.01
C GLY A 446 -21.07 -28.91 -5.05
N ALA A 447 -21.10 -27.88 -5.91
CA ALA A 447 -22.21 -26.95 -6.05
C ALA A 447 -23.15 -27.31 -7.21
N ILE A 448 -22.76 -28.23 -8.10
CA ILE A 448 -23.52 -28.50 -9.32
C ILE A 448 -24.89 -29.11 -9.02
N ARG A 449 -25.85 -28.76 -9.87
CA ARG A 449 -27.24 -29.21 -9.81
C ARG A 449 -27.59 -29.99 -11.06
N VAL A 450 -28.71 -30.71 -11.06
CA VAL A 450 -29.15 -31.50 -12.21
C VAL A 450 -29.26 -30.64 -13.47
N GLN A 451 -29.86 -29.45 -13.39
CA GLN A 451 -30.02 -28.52 -14.51
C GLN A 451 -28.71 -27.93 -15.05
N ASP A 452 -27.61 -28.05 -14.30
CA ASP A 452 -26.30 -27.58 -14.75
C ASP A 452 -25.60 -28.62 -15.66
N VAL A 453 -26.14 -29.84 -15.77
CA VAL A 453 -25.67 -30.88 -16.70
C VAL A 453 -26.51 -30.80 -17.98
N ILE A 454 -25.92 -30.27 -19.04
CA ILE A 454 -26.63 -29.89 -20.26
C ILE A 454 -26.06 -30.66 -21.44
N THR A 455 -26.92 -31.06 -22.38
CA THR A 455 -26.50 -31.58 -23.68
C THR A 455 -26.92 -30.60 -24.77
N ASP A 456 -25.94 -30.03 -25.47
CA ASP A 456 -26.16 -29.17 -26.63
C ASP A 456 -25.33 -29.68 -27.81
N LYS A 457 -25.96 -29.78 -28.99
CA LYS A 457 -25.30 -30.21 -30.25
C LYS A 457 -24.43 -31.47 -30.11
N GLY A 458 -24.90 -32.44 -29.33
CA GLY A 458 -24.20 -33.72 -29.11
C GLY A 458 -23.02 -33.66 -28.12
N ILE A 459 -22.80 -32.54 -27.45
CA ILE A 459 -21.80 -32.39 -26.39
C ILE A 459 -22.52 -32.28 -25.06
N THR A 460 -22.27 -33.23 -24.15
CA THR A 460 -22.71 -33.12 -22.76
C THR A 460 -21.66 -32.38 -21.95
N TYR A 461 -22.06 -31.35 -21.21
CA TYR A 461 -21.17 -30.51 -20.41
C TYR A 461 -21.80 -30.10 -19.09
N ILE A 462 -20.95 -29.71 -18.15
CA ILE A 462 -21.32 -29.16 -16.84
C ILE A 462 -21.12 -27.65 -16.89
N ARG A 463 -22.19 -26.89 -16.66
CA ARG A 463 -22.15 -25.44 -16.51
C ARG A 463 -21.81 -25.06 -15.08
N ILE A 464 -20.59 -24.57 -14.87
CA ILE A 464 -20.18 -24.01 -13.57
C ILE A 464 -20.61 -22.55 -13.56
N THR A 465 -21.63 -22.21 -12.77
CA THR A 465 -22.25 -20.88 -12.73
C THR A 465 -22.29 -20.30 -11.31
N PRO A 466 -22.17 -18.96 -11.14
CA PRO A 466 -22.44 -18.29 -9.88
C PRO A 466 -23.82 -18.60 -9.26
N ASP A 467 -24.81 -18.98 -10.08
CA ASP A 467 -26.16 -19.31 -9.62
C ASP A 467 -26.21 -20.62 -8.82
N ALA A 468 -25.27 -21.52 -9.04
CA ALA A 468 -25.16 -22.81 -8.35
C ALA A 468 -24.34 -22.70 -7.07
N GLY A 469 -23.41 -21.75 -7.01
CA GLY A 469 -22.52 -21.55 -5.88
C GLY A 469 -21.38 -20.58 -6.19
N PRO A 470 -20.51 -20.28 -5.21
CA PRO A 470 -19.49 -19.25 -5.36
C PRO A 470 -18.43 -19.63 -6.41
N VAL A 471 -18.41 -18.88 -7.53
CA VAL A 471 -17.37 -18.96 -8.56
C VAL A 471 -16.42 -17.77 -8.42
N LYS A 472 -15.11 -18.03 -8.26
CA LYS A 472 -14.12 -16.97 -7.96
C LYS A 472 -13.97 -15.90 -9.05
N SER A 473 -14.19 -16.27 -10.31
CA SER A 473 -14.16 -15.32 -11.45
C SER A 473 -15.44 -14.49 -11.55
N GLY A 474 -16.53 -14.90 -10.90
CA GLY A 474 -17.86 -14.33 -11.09
C GLY A 474 -18.48 -14.62 -12.46
N GLN A 475 -17.83 -15.42 -13.31
CA GLN A 475 -18.26 -15.75 -14.67
C GLN A 475 -18.57 -17.24 -14.78
N TYR A 476 -19.60 -17.59 -15.53
CA TYR A 476 -19.91 -18.99 -15.81
C TYR A 476 -18.90 -19.60 -16.79
N ARG A 477 -18.76 -20.93 -16.77
CA ARG A 477 -18.04 -21.66 -17.81
C ARG A 477 -18.60 -23.05 -18.00
N ASP A 478 -18.58 -23.51 -19.24
CA ASP A 478 -19.01 -24.85 -19.64
C ASP A 478 -17.79 -25.77 -19.72
N VAL A 479 -17.85 -26.91 -19.03
CA VAL A 479 -16.81 -27.93 -18.98
C VAL A 479 -17.38 -29.25 -19.49
N PRO A 480 -16.94 -29.76 -20.65
CA PRO A 480 -17.43 -31.02 -21.22
C PRO A 480 -17.22 -32.21 -20.28
N VAL A 481 -18.17 -33.15 -20.32
CA VAL A 481 -18.12 -34.39 -19.55
C VAL A 481 -17.21 -35.38 -20.26
N HIS A 482 -16.18 -35.85 -19.56
CA HIS A 482 -15.26 -36.85 -20.09
C HIS A 482 -15.97 -38.20 -20.33
N PRO A 483 -15.67 -38.94 -21.43
CA PRO A 483 -16.30 -40.23 -21.73
C PRO A 483 -16.28 -41.24 -20.57
N GLN A 484 -15.16 -41.34 -19.85
CA GLN A 484 -15.05 -42.19 -18.67
C GLN A 484 -16.08 -41.87 -17.57
N LEU A 485 -16.50 -40.62 -17.38
CA LEU A 485 -17.58 -40.31 -16.43
C LEU A 485 -18.92 -40.91 -16.89
N VAL A 486 -19.15 -40.91 -18.20
CA VAL A 486 -20.35 -41.52 -18.80
C VAL A 486 -20.31 -43.03 -18.61
N GLU A 487 -19.18 -43.69 -18.90
CA GLU A 487 -18.97 -45.12 -18.69
C GLU A 487 -19.15 -45.55 -17.23
N LEU A 488 -18.69 -44.72 -16.29
CA LEU A 488 -18.87 -44.97 -14.86
C LEU A 488 -20.32 -44.78 -14.36
N GLY A 489 -21.23 -44.29 -15.20
CA GLY A 489 -22.64 -44.08 -14.87
C GLY A 489 -22.96 -42.73 -14.24
N PHE A 490 -22.12 -41.70 -14.41
CA PHE A 490 -22.36 -40.37 -13.82
C PHE A 490 -23.68 -39.77 -14.30
N LEU A 491 -23.98 -39.88 -15.60
CA LEU A 491 -25.22 -39.32 -16.15
C LEU A 491 -26.47 -40.04 -15.62
N ASP A 492 -26.38 -41.33 -15.33
CA ASP A 492 -27.49 -42.08 -14.75
C ASP A 492 -27.69 -41.72 -13.28
N PHE A 493 -26.59 -41.49 -12.54
CA PHE A 493 -26.66 -40.88 -11.22
C PHE A 493 -27.34 -39.50 -11.25
N VAL A 494 -26.97 -38.62 -12.19
CA VAL A 494 -27.60 -37.29 -12.34
C VAL A 494 -29.11 -37.42 -12.57
N LYS A 495 -29.53 -38.31 -13.48
CA LYS A 495 -30.95 -38.56 -13.74
C LYS A 495 -31.69 -39.09 -12.51
N ALA A 496 -31.06 -39.97 -11.73
CA ALA A 496 -31.66 -40.58 -10.54
C ALA A 496 -31.90 -39.58 -9.39
N VAL A 497 -31.15 -38.47 -9.34
CA VAL A 497 -31.36 -37.40 -8.36
C VAL A 497 -32.66 -36.63 -8.62
N GLY A 498 -33.10 -36.51 -9.88
CA GLY A 498 -34.31 -35.81 -10.25
C GLY A 498 -34.11 -34.31 -10.43
N ASP A 499 -34.22 -33.52 -9.36
CA ASP A 499 -34.05 -32.05 -9.39
C ASP A 499 -33.21 -31.54 -8.22
N GLY A 500 -32.57 -30.39 -8.40
CA GLY A 500 -31.79 -29.71 -7.38
C GLY A 500 -30.32 -30.13 -7.31
N PRO A 501 -29.62 -29.82 -6.19
CA PRO A 501 -28.19 -30.07 -6.05
C PRO A 501 -27.83 -31.55 -5.96
N LEU A 502 -26.70 -31.93 -6.57
CA LEU A 502 -26.28 -33.35 -6.59
C LEU A 502 -25.65 -33.83 -5.27
N PHE A 503 -25.07 -32.92 -4.48
CA PHE A 503 -24.15 -33.29 -3.39
C PHE A 503 -24.48 -32.66 -2.04
N TYR A 504 -25.60 -31.95 -1.95
CA TYR A 504 -26.08 -31.41 -0.67
C TYR A 504 -27.59 -31.26 -0.67
N ASP A 505 -28.14 -31.27 0.53
CA ASP A 505 -29.57 -31.09 0.77
C ASP A 505 -29.91 -29.60 0.79
N ALA A 506 -30.56 -29.10 -0.26
CA ALA A 506 -30.94 -27.69 -0.35
C ALA A 506 -31.89 -27.24 0.77
N THR A 507 -32.70 -28.16 1.34
CA THR A 507 -33.71 -27.82 2.35
C THR A 507 -33.10 -27.51 3.71
N LYS A 508 -31.88 -28.00 3.97
CA LYS A 508 -31.16 -27.81 5.23
C LYS A 508 -30.32 -26.54 5.27
N HIS A 509 -30.38 -25.74 4.21
CA HIS A 509 -29.52 -24.58 4.04
C HIS A 509 -30.34 -23.33 3.75
N ARG A 510 -30.09 -22.28 4.52
CA ARG A 510 -30.73 -20.98 4.33
C ARG A 510 -29.83 -20.08 3.51
N LYS A 511 -30.43 -19.15 2.76
CA LYS A 511 -29.66 -18.15 1.99
C LYS A 511 -28.82 -17.25 2.90
N GLU A 512 -29.19 -17.08 4.17
CA GLU A 512 -28.41 -16.31 5.14
C GLU A 512 -27.21 -17.07 5.73
N ASP A 513 -27.06 -18.37 5.45
CA ASP A 513 -25.97 -19.15 6.02
C ASP A 513 -24.61 -18.63 5.54
N ALA A 514 -23.66 -18.47 6.48
CA ALA A 514 -22.36 -17.83 6.23
C ALA A 514 -21.48 -18.54 5.19
N GLN A 515 -21.79 -19.80 4.85
CA GLN A 515 -21.02 -20.59 3.91
C GLN A 515 -21.93 -21.42 3.00
N HIS A 516 -21.69 -21.34 1.70
CA HIS A 516 -22.39 -22.20 0.74
C HIS A 516 -22.14 -23.69 1.05
N PRO A 517 -23.16 -24.57 0.96
CA PRO A 517 -23.07 -25.99 1.31
C PRO A 517 -21.95 -26.74 0.60
N SER A 518 -21.69 -26.37 -0.66
CA SER A 518 -20.62 -26.98 -1.46
C SER A 518 -19.24 -26.84 -0.84
N LYS A 519 -18.96 -25.78 -0.06
CA LYS A 519 -17.69 -25.64 0.67
C LYS A 519 -17.60 -26.64 1.84
N ILE A 520 -18.71 -26.92 2.50
CA ILE A 520 -18.80 -27.91 3.59
C ILE A 520 -18.57 -29.31 3.03
N VAL A 521 -19.26 -29.64 1.93
CA VAL A 521 -19.10 -30.92 1.21
C VAL A 521 -17.65 -31.09 0.73
N ALA A 522 -17.07 -30.06 0.11
CA ALA A 522 -15.69 -30.06 -0.32
C ALA A 522 -14.70 -30.31 0.83
N ALA A 523 -14.93 -29.69 2.00
CA ALA A 523 -14.13 -29.91 3.18
C ALA A 523 -14.24 -31.36 3.67
N ARG A 524 -15.46 -31.91 3.73
CA ARG A 524 -15.71 -33.32 4.11
C ARG A 524 -14.99 -34.31 3.19
N VAL A 525 -15.07 -34.11 1.87
CA VAL A 525 -14.36 -34.96 0.89
C VAL A 525 -12.85 -34.79 1.03
N SER A 526 -12.35 -33.58 1.24
CA SER A 526 -10.91 -33.34 1.44
C SER A 526 -10.39 -34.04 2.70
N THR A 527 -11.13 -33.96 3.81
CA THR A 527 -10.81 -34.68 5.05
C THR A 527 -10.85 -36.19 4.85
N TRP A 528 -11.87 -36.70 4.16
CA TRP A 528 -11.96 -38.12 3.86
C TRP A 528 -10.76 -38.62 3.04
N VAL A 529 -10.42 -37.96 1.92
CA VAL A 529 -9.24 -38.32 1.11
C VAL A 529 -7.96 -38.27 1.92
N ARG A 530 -7.80 -37.25 2.80
CA ARG A 530 -6.64 -37.17 3.69
C ARG A 530 -6.57 -38.36 4.65
N ASN A 531 -7.70 -38.74 5.24
CA ASN A 531 -7.78 -39.84 6.19
C ASN A 531 -7.57 -41.23 5.56
N LEU A 532 -7.68 -41.35 4.23
CA LEU A 532 -7.32 -42.60 3.54
C LEU A 532 -5.80 -42.88 3.61
N GLY A 533 -4.97 -41.86 3.84
CA GLY A 533 -3.50 -42.02 3.86
C GLY A 533 -2.88 -42.38 2.51
N LEU A 534 -3.62 -42.20 1.41
CA LEU A 534 -3.22 -42.60 0.05
C LEU A 534 -2.43 -41.52 -0.71
N ILE A 535 -2.33 -40.31 -0.15
CA ILE A 535 -1.65 -39.18 -0.78
C ILE A 535 -0.65 -38.58 0.18
N ASP A 536 0.47 -38.11 -0.36
CA ASP A 536 1.50 -37.42 0.39
C ASP A 536 0.95 -36.18 1.14
N GLU A 537 1.46 -35.94 2.34
CA GLU A 537 1.04 -34.84 3.21
C GLU A 537 1.26 -33.46 2.54
N ALA A 538 2.28 -33.33 1.69
CA ALA A 538 2.60 -32.11 0.96
C ALA A 538 1.60 -31.80 -0.17
N VAL A 539 0.86 -32.80 -0.66
CA VAL A 539 -0.12 -32.64 -1.74
C VAL A 539 -1.48 -32.28 -1.17
N SER A 540 -2.16 -31.29 -1.76
CA SER A 540 -3.52 -30.93 -1.35
C SER A 540 -4.53 -31.97 -1.85
N PRO A 541 -5.46 -32.50 -1.00
CA PRO A 541 -6.42 -33.53 -1.42
C PRO A 541 -7.40 -33.04 -2.49
N SER A 542 -7.64 -31.73 -2.52
CA SER A 542 -8.54 -31.08 -3.49
C SER A 542 -7.79 -30.36 -4.59
N HIS A 543 -6.80 -29.53 -4.24
CA HIS A 543 -6.05 -28.75 -5.23
C HIS A 543 -5.06 -29.59 -6.04
N GLY A 544 -4.61 -30.75 -5.51
CA GLY A 544 -3.70 -31.64 -6.24
C GLY A 544 -4.29 -32.12 -7.56
N TRP A 545 -5.60 -32.38 -7.63
CA TRP A 545 -6.29 -32.74 -8.88
C TRP A 545 -6.15 -31.66 -9.96
N ARG A 546 -6.20 -30.39 -9.57
CA ARG A 546 -6.06 -29.26 -10.51
C ARG A 546 -4.64 -29.14 -11.05
N HIS A 547 -3.64 -29.40 -10.21
CA HIS A 547 -2.25 -29.45 -10.66
C HIS A 547 -2.04 -30.60 -11.62
N ARG A 548 -2.50 -31.80 -11.24
CA ARG A 548 -2.45 -33.00 -12.09
C ARG A 548 -3.15 -32.79 -13.43
N PHE A 549 -4.36 -32.24 -13.44
CA PHE A 549 -5.11 -31.95 -14.67
C PHE A 549 -4.32 -31.07 -15.64
N LYS A 550 -3.60 -30.05 -15.13
CA LYS A 550 -2.72 -29.24 -15.98
C LYS A 550 -1.51 -30.02 -16.48
N THR A 551 -0.87 -30.80 -15.62
CA THR A 551 0.28 -31.64 -16.00
C THR A 551 -0.11 -32.61 -17.11
N VAL A 552 -1.14 -33.43 -16.88
CA VAL A 552 -1.66 -34.41 -17.85
C VAL A 552 -2.17 -33.72 -19.12
N GLY A 553 -2.84 -32.57 -18.99
CA GLY A 553 -3.29 -31.81 -20.15
C GLY A 553 -2.15 -31.30 -21.03
N ARG A 554 -1.01 -30.93 -20.44
CA ARG A 554 0.19 -30.52 -21.19
C ARG A 554 0.88 -31.70 -21.85
N GLU A 555 0.93 -32.85 -21.19
CA GLU A 555 1.40 -34.11 -21.77
C GLU A 555 0.54 -34.52 -22.97
N ALA A 556 -0.76 -34.27 -22.90
CA ALA A 556 -1.70 -34.43 -24.01
C ALA A 556 -1.66 -33.28 -25.03
N GLU A 557 -0.66 -32.39 -24.98
CA GLU A 557 -0.45 -31.22 -25.85
C GLU A 557 -1.68 -30.31 -25.98
N ILE A 558 -2.43 -30.14 -24.90
CA ILE A 558 -3.52 -29.17 -24.81
C ILE A 558 -2.91 -27.83 -24.43
N SER A 559 -3.25 -26.78 -25.17
CA SER A 559 -2.69 -25.45 -24.90
C SER A 559 -3.09 -24.92 -23.52
N ASP A 560 -2.18 -24.18 -22.88
CA ASP A 560 -2.41 -23.60 -21.55
C ASP A 560 -3.66 -22.67 -21.54
N ARG A 561 -3.96 -21.99 -22.66
CA ARG A 561 -5.19 -21.19 -22.83
C ARG A 561 -6.45 -22.04 -22.68
N VAL A 562 -6.50 -23.22 -23.29
CA VAL A 562 -7.65 -24.12 -23.21
C VAL A 562 -7.75 -24.75 -21.82
N LEU A 563 -6.62 -25.15 -21.22
CA LEU A 563 -6.58 -25.65 -19.85
C LEU A 563 -7.05 -24.59 -18.85
N ASP A 564 -6.64 -23.34 -19.02
CA ASP A 564 -7.07 -22.22 -18.17
C ASP A 564 -8.55 -21.90 -18.35
N ALA A 565 -9.09 -22.00 -19.58
CA ALA A 565 -10.52 -21.88 -19.84
C ALA A 565 -11.34 -22.99 -19.16
N LEU A 566 -10.87 -24.24 -19.18
CA LEU A 566 -11.50 -25.37 -18.46
C LEU A 566 -11.44 -25.17 -16.94
N GLN A 567 -10.30 -24.74 -16.41
CA GLN A 567 -10.07 -24.52 -14.98
C GLN A 567 -10.65 -23.21 -14.42
N GLY A 568 -11.07 -22.29 -15.29
CA GLY A 568 -11.56 -20.96 -14.92
C GLY A 568 -10.46 -20.05 -14.35
N HIS A 569 -9.27 -20.05 -14.95
CA HIS A 569 -8.22 -19.07 -14.64
C HIS A 569 -8.34 -17.86 -15.58
N ALA A 570 -8.10 -16.67 -15.05
CA ALA A 570 -8.05 -15.46 -15.85
C ALA A 570 -6.76 -15.44 -16.70
N GLY A 571 -6.87 -14.91 -17.92
CA GLY A 571 -5.72 -14.62 -18.77
C GLY A 571 -4.71 -13.74 -18.06
N ARG A 572 -3.41 -14.01 -18.27
CA ARG A 572 -2.31 -13.27 -17.64
C ARG A 572 -1.77 -12.17 -18.55
N THR A 573 -2.01 -12.29 -19.86
CA THR A 573 -1.53 -11.37 -20.88
C THR A 573 -2.70 -10.73 -21.64
N ALA A 574 -2.46 -9.59 -22.29
CA ALA A 574 -3.46 -8.96 -23.14
C ALA A 574 -3.90 -9.85 -24.31
N GLY A 575 -2.99 -10.68 -24.85
CA GLY A 575 -3.28 -11.66 -25.90
C GLY A 575 -4.18 -12.80 -25.44
N ASP A 576 -4.17 -13.13 -24.14
CA ASP A 576 -5.08 -14.13 -23.56
C ASP A 576 -6.55 -13.70 -23.65
N ASN A 577 -6.82 -12.42 -23.91
CA ASN A 577 -8.19 -11.92 -24.09
C ASN A 577 -8.69 -11.95 -25.54
N TYR A 578 -7.83 -12.30 -26.52
CA TYR A 578 -8.22 -12.34 -27.93
C TYR A 578 -8.66 -13.75 -28.37
N GLY A 579 -9.91 -13.85 -28.86
CA GLY A 579 -10.54 -15.09 -29.33
C GLY A 579 -11.18 -15.95 -28.23
N ASP A 580 -12.30 -16.62 -28.52
CA ASP A 580 -12.99 -17.45 -27.52
C ASP A 580 -12.58 -18.92 -27.58
N VAL A 581 -12.42 -19.54 -26.40
CA VAL A 581 -12.29 -21.00 -26.31
C VAL A 581 -13.68 -21.61 -26.35
N THR A 582 -14.13 -21.97 -27.55
CA THR A 582 -15.47 -22.52 -27.82
C THR A 582 -15.72 -23.84 -27.09
N LEU A 583 -17.00 -24.18 -26.88
CA LEU A 583 -17.37 -25.48 -26.29
C LEU A 583 -16.80 -26.67 -27.08
N LYS A 584 -16.79 -26.60 -28.42
CA LYS A 584 -16.20 -27.62 -29.28
C LYS A 584 -14.69 -27.78 -29.03
N THR A 585 -13.97 -26.67 -28.86
CA THR A 585 -12.54 -26.70 -28.52
C THR A 585 -12.29 -27.33 -27.15
N ARG A 586 -13.15 -27.03 -26.17
CA ARG A 586 -13.09 -27.64 -24.84
C ARG A 586 -13.38 -29.14 -24.90
N ASP A 587 -14.35 -29.56 -25.70
CA ASP A 587 -14.74 -30.98 -25.82
C ASP A 587 -13.62 -31.79 -26.46
N ALA A 588 -13.04 -31.29 -27.55
CA ALA A 588 -11.87 -31.89 -28.18
C ALA A 588 -10.69 -32.01 -27.19
N ALA A 589 -10.46 -31.00 -26.35
CA ALA A 589 -9.43 -31.05 -25.32
C ALA A 589 -9.73 -32.11 -24.24
N ILE A 590 -10.96 -32.15 -23.71
CA ILE A 590 -11.35 -33.15 -22.71
C ILE A 590 -11.24 -34.57 -23.28
N ARG A 591 -11.62 -34.81 -24.53
CA ARG A 591 -11.47 -36.13 -25.18
C ARG A 591 -10.02 -36.56 -25.41
N ARG A 592 -9.06 -35.62 -25.41
CA ARG A 592 -7.62 -35.94 -25.47
C ARG A 592 -7.04 -36.31 -24.10
N MET A 593 -7.75 -36.00 -23.01
CA MET A 593 -7.31 -36.40 -21.68
C MET A 593 -7.38 -37.94 -21.57
N PRO A 594 -6.34 -38.60 -21.02
CA PRO A 594 -6.37 -40.05 -20.84
C PRO A 594 -7.38 -40.46 -19.77
N ALA A 595 -8.02 -41.61 -19.98
CA ALA A 595 -8.80 -42.28 -18.95
C ALA A 595 -7.88 -42.85 -17.86
N TYR A 596 -8.39 -42.92 -16.63
CA TYR A 596 -7.68 -43.56 -15.52
C TYR A 596 -7.92 -45.07 -15.55
N ASN A 597 -6.85 -45.87 -15.60
CA ASN A 597 -6.99 -47.31 -15.43
C ASN A 597 -7.19 -47.64 -13.95
N VAL A 598 -8.43 -48.01 -13.58
CA VAL A 598 -8.85 -48.31 -12.20
C VAL A 598 -9.32 -49.75 -12.02
N GLU A 599 -9.12 -50.59 -13.03
CA GLU A 599 -9.36 -52.04 -12.94
C GLU A 599 -8.39 -52.71 -11.96
#